data_AF-A0A939RAN2-F1
#
_entry.id   AF-A0A939RAN2-F1
#
_cell.length_a   1.000
_cell.length_b   1.000
_cell.length_c   1.000
_cell.angle_alpha   90.00
_cell.angle_beta   90.00
_cell.angle_gamma   90.00
#
_symmetry.space_group_name_H-M   'P 1'
#
loop_
_entity.id
_entity.type
_entity.pdbx_description
1 polymer ?
#
loop_
_entity_poly.entity_id
_entity_poly.type
_entity_poly.pdbx_seq_one_letter_code
_entity_poly.pdbx_strand_id
1 'polypeptide(L)'
;MYSNKTMKSALETMMFMWGEPLEVKDAAEVLEAEKADVRELFKELQTEYEQEGRGIRIREAGDAFGFVTLADNDMFLQKLCTPVRVRRLSQAALEVLAIIAYRQPVTRSEIDSIRGIKSERVIDGLLDKGL
;
A
#
# COMPACT_ATOMS: atom_id res chain seq x y z
N MET A 1 -15.74 -14.59 -31.00
CA MET A 1 -16.09 -14.32 -29.59
C MET A 1 -15.23 -15.20 -28.70
N TYR A 2 -14.58 -14.61 -27.71
CA TYR A 2 -13.84 -15.35 -26.69
C TYR A 2 -14.80 -16.21 -25.86
N SER A 3 -14.31 -17.30 -25.28
CA SER A 3 -15.08 -18.06 -24.29
C SER A 3 -15.24 -17.25 -23.01
N ASN A 4 -16.36 -17.38 -22.29
CA ASN A 4 -16.56 -16.75 -20.96
C ASN A 4 -15.39 -17.05 -20.02
N LYS A 5 -14.81 -18.25 -20.10
CA LYS A 5 -13.62 -18.61 -19.29
C LYS A 5 -12.40 -17.74 -19.63
N THR A 6 -12.18 -17.49 -20.92
CA THR A 6 -11.07 -16.63 -21.39
C THR A 6 -11.30 -15.18 -21.00
N MET A 7 -12.54 -14.69 -21.11
CA MET A 7 -12.88 -13.31 -20.72
C MET A 7 -12.73 -13.10 -19.21
N LYS A 8 -13.21 -14.05 -18.37
CA LYS A 8 -12.99 -13.99 -16.93
C LYS A 8 -11.51 -13.99 -16.56
N SER A 9 -10.70 -14.82 -17.21
CA SER A 9 -9.25 -14.82 -17.03
C SER A 9 -8.59 -13.49 -17.43
N ALA A 10 -9.07 -12.84 -18.49
CA ALA A 10 -8.62 -11.52 -18.90
C ALA A 10 -9.01 -10.45 -17.87
N LEU A 11 -10.26 -10.42 -17.41
CA LEU A 11 -10.74 -9.49 -16.39
C LEU A 11 -9.95 -9.59 -15.08
N GLU A 12 -9.66 -10.81 -14.63
CA GLU A 12 -8.83 -11.07 -13.46
C GLU A 12 -7.43 -10.45 -13.63
N THR A 13 -6.82 -10.67 -14.81
CA THR A 13 -5.51 -10.12 -15.16
C THR A 13 -5.52 -8.60 -15.22
N MET A 14 -6.57 -8.01 -15.82
CA MET A 14 -6.73 -6.56 -15.94
C MET A 14 -6.88 -5.90 -14.57
N MET A 15 -7.73 -6.43 -13.69
CA MET A 15 -7.85 -5.91 -12.32
C MET A 15 -6.52 -6.00 -11.54
N PHE A 16 -5.78 -7.10 -11.70
CA PHE A 16 -4.51 -7.29 -11.02
C PHE A 16 -3.46 -6.27 -11.48
N MET A 17 -3.36 -6.07 -12.81
CA MET A 17 -2.42 -5.12 -13.41
C MET A 17 -2.81 -3.66 -13.15
N TRP A 18 -4.11 -3.35 -13.10
CA TRP A 18 -4.61 -1.98 -12.89
C TRP A 18 -4.35 -1.50 -11.45
N GLY A 19 -4.46 -2.38 -10.46
CA GLY A 19 -4.16 -2.09 -9.06
C GLY A 19 -5.22 -1.26 -8.32
N GLU A 20 -6.12 -0.59 -9.04
CA GLU A 20 -7.31 0.10 -8.53
C GLU A 20 -8.60 -0.57 -9.04
N PRO A 21 -9.80 -0.17 -8.57
CA PRO A 21 -11.04 -0.65 -9.17
C PRO A 21 -11.10 -0.32 -10.68
N LEU A 22 -11.33 -1.34 -11.51
CA LEU A 22 -11.41 -1.26 -12.96
C LEU A 22 -12.85 -0.96 -13.38
N GLU A 23 -13.05 0.10 -14.16
CA GLU A 23 -14.38 0.45 -14.68
C GLU A 23 -14.89 -0.61 -15.68
N VAL A 24 -16.17 -0.95 -15.56
CA VAL A 24 -16.84 -1.88 -16.49
C VAL A 24 -16.78 -1.37 -17.93
N LYS A 25 -16.82 -0.04 -18.12
CA LYS A 25 -16.70 0.59 -19.43
C LYS A 25 -15.35 0.27 -20.07
N ASP A 26 -14.26 0.49 -19.36
CA ASP A 26 -12.91 0.29 -19.90
C ASP A 26 -12.64 -1.20 -20.19
N ALA A 27 -13.11 -2.07 -19.30
CA ALA A 27 -13.06 -3.52 -19.51
C ALA A 27 -13.84 -3.95 -20.75
N ALA A 28 -15.03 -3.38 -20.98
CA ALA A 28 -15.87 -3.67 -22.14
C ALA A 28 -15.24 -3.17 -23.45
N GLU A 29 -14.59 -1.99 -23.44
CA GLU A 29 -13.87 -1.47 -24.59
C GLU A 29 -12.70 -2.39 -24.99
N VAL A 30 -11.92 -2.88 -24.02
CA VAL A 30 -10.79 -3.79 -24.27
C VAL A 30 -11.24 -5.17 -24.74
N LEU A 31 -12.34 -5.68 -24.20
CA LEU A 31 -12.88 -7.01 -24.56
C LEU A 31 -13.76 -7.00 -25.81
N GLU A 32 -14.03 -5.82 -26.39
CA GLU A 32 -14.94 -5.62 -27.51
C GLU A 32 -16.32 -6.29 -27.25
N ALA A 33 -16.86 -6.08 -26.04
CA ALA A 33 -18.07 -6.73 -25.55
C ALA A 33 -19.08 -5.72 -24.98
N GLU A 34 -20.33 -6.14 -24.78
CA GLU A 34 -21.35 -5.29 -24.18
C GLU A 34 -21.08 -5.08 -22.68
N LYS A 35 -21.29 -3.86 -22.17
CA LYS A 35 -21.09 -3.55 -20.75
C LYS A 35 -21.93 -4.44 -19.82
N ALA A 36 -23.14 -4.80 -20.25
CA ALA A 36 -24.02 -5.68 -19.49
C ALA A 36 -23.39 -7.06 -19.31
N ASP A 37 -22.89 -7.66 -20.40
CA ASP A 37 -22.21 -8.96 -20.37
C ASP A 37 -20.95 -8.94 -19.49
N VAL A 38 -20.12 -7.90 -19.64
CA VAL A 38 -18.90 -7.75 -18.84
C VAL A 38 -19.21 -7.59 -17.36
N ARG A 39 -20.27 -6.84 -17.00
CA ARG A 39 -20.71 -6.71 -15.61
C ARG A 39 -21.15 -8.05 -15.03
N GLU A 40 -21.88 -8.85 -15.79
CA GLU A 40 -22.28 -10.18 -15.35
C GLU A 40 -21.07 -11.11 -15.18
N LEU A 41 -20.07 -11.04 -16.06
CA LEU A 41 -18.81 -11.78 -15.89
C LEU A 41 -18.05 -11.39 -14.62
N PHE A 42 -18.05 -10.09 -14.24
CA PHE A 42 -17.47 -9.65 -12.97
C PHE A 42 -18.22 -10.21 -11.76
N LYS A 43 -19.55 -10.23 -11.79
CA LYS A 43 -20.38 -10.82 -10.72
C LYS A 43 -20.20 -12.33 -10.59
N GLU A 44 -20.09 -13.02 -11.73
CA GLU A 44 -19.74 -14.45 -11.76
C GLU A 44 -18.38 -14.68 -11.09
N LEU A 45 -17.35 -13.93 -11.49
CA LEU A 45 -16.01 -13.99 -10.89
C LEU A 45 -16.03 -13.72 -9.38
N GLN A 46 -16.79 -12.72 -8.95
CA GLN A 46 -16.97 -12.44 -7.53
C GLN A 46 -17.54 -13.67 -6.79
N THR A 47 -18.59 -14.27 -7.35
CA THR A 47 -19.25 -15.45 -6.77
C THR A 47 -18.30 -16.65 -6.73
N GLU A 48 -17.53 -16.89 -7.78
CA GLU A 48 -16.53 -17.96 -7.84
C GLU A 48 -15.46 -17.79 -6.75
N TYR A 49 -14.95 -16.57 -6.58
CA TYR A 49 -13.96 -16.25 -5.54
C TYR A 49 -14.50 -16.49 -4.12
N GLU A 50 -15.78 -16.18 -3.89
CA GLU A 50 -16.47 -16.42 -2.62
C GLU A 50 -16.70 -17.92 -2.37
N GLN A 51 -17.21 -18.66 -3.35
CA GLN A 51 -17.51 -20.09 -3.24
C GLN A 51 -16.26 -20.95 -3.05
N GLU A 52 -15.15 -20.58 -3.70
CA GLU A 52 -13.87 -21.27 -3.53
C GLU A 52 -13.17 -20.92 -2.20
N GLY A 53 -13.71 -19.98 -1.42
CA GLY A 53 -13.15 -19.61 -0.12
C GLY A 53 -11.79 -18.93 -0.22
N ARG A 54 -11.51 -18.18 -1.31
CA ARG A 54 -10.21 -17.52 -1.52
C ARG A 54 -9.92 -16.47 -0.42
N GLY A 55 -8.67 -16.01 -0.27
CA GLY A 55 -8.34 -14.88 0.62
C GLY A 55 -8.51 -13.50 -0.04
N ILE A 56 -8.42 -13.48 -1.38
CA ILE A 56 -8.72 -12.33 -2.23
C ILE A 56 -10.21 -12.38 -2.56
N ARG A 57 -10.85 -11.22 -2.63
CA ARG A 57 -12.26 -11.02 -2.97
C ARG A 57 -12.36 -9.98 -4.08
N ILE A 58 -13.45 -10.03 -4.83
CA ILE A 58 -13.79 -8.99 -5.80
C ILE A 58 -14.97 -8.22 -5.22
N ARG A 59 -14.94 -6.89 -5.27
CA ARG A 59 -16.03 -6.03 -4.82
C ARG A 59 -16.40 -5.01 -5.88
N GLU A 60 -17.70 -4.76 -5.97
CA GLU A 60 -18.30 -3.72 -6.79
C GLU A 60 -18.25 -2.37 -6.04
N ALA A 61 -17.80 -1.33 -6.74
CA ALA A 61 -17.77 0.05 -6.26
C ALA A 61 -18.32 0.96 -7.37
N GLY A 62 -19.63 1.23 -7.33
CA GLY A 62 -20.31 1.98 -8.40
C GLY A 62 -20.31 1.19 -9.71
N ASP A 63 -19.63 1.71 -10.73
CA ASP A 63 -19.48 1.08 -12.05
C ASP A 63 -18.09 0.43 -12.25
N ALA A 64 -17.39 0.15 -11.16
CA ALA A 64 -16.07 -0.50 -11.18
C ALA A 64 -16.01 -1.74 -10.28
N PHE A 65 -15.07 -2.64 -10.59
CA PHE A 65 -14.77 -3.84 -9.81
C PHE A 65 -13.30 -3.88 -9.45
N GLY A 66 -12.98 -4.23 -8.21
CA GLY A 66 -11.59 -4.30 -7.75
C GLY A 66 -11.34 -5.44 -6.78
N PHE A 67 -10.06 -5.81 -6.66
CA PHE A 67 -9.62 -6.75 -5.64
C PHE A 67 -9.61 -6.12 -4.26
N VAL A 68 -10.10 -6.87 -3.28
CA VAL A 68 -10.01 -6.55 -1.86
C VAL A 68 -9.58 -7.77 -1.07
N THR A 69 -9.07 -7.56 0.13
CA THR A 69 -8.74 -8.65 1.06
C THR A 69 -9.97 -9.13 1.82
N LEU A 70 -10.04 -10.42 2.13
CA LEU A 70 -11.02 -10.96 3.07
C LEU A 70 -10.78 -10.39 4.48
N ALA A 71 -11.83 -9.85 5.11
CA ALA A 71 -11.75 -9.23 6.44
C ALA A 71 -11.24 -10.18 7.54
N ASP A 72 -11.57 -11.47 7.46
CA ASP A 72 -11.13 -12.49 8.42
C ASP A 72 -9.59 -12.64 8.48
N ASN A 73 -8.89 -12.18 7.45
CA ASN A 73 -7.43 -12.21 7.40
C ASN A 73 -6.76 -10.99 8.08
N ASP A 74 -7.52 -10.10 8.73
CA ASP A 74 -7.01 -8.87 9.35
C ASP A 74 -5.82 -9.13 10.28
N MET A 75 -5.89 -10.15 11.14
CA MET A 75 -4.77 -10.50 12.05
C MET A 75 -3.47 -10.82 11.29
N PHE A 76 -3.55 -11.48 10.13
CA PHE A 76 -2.38 -11.80 9.31
C PHE A 76 -1.85 -10.56 8.60
N LEU A 77 -2.75 -9.72 8.07
CA LEU A 77 -2.40 -8.45 7.44
C LEU A 77 -1.73 -7.49 8.42
N GLN A 78 -2.23 -7.42 9.65
CA GLN A 78 -1.58 -6.67 10.72
C GLN A 78 -0.14 -7.18 10.93
N LYS A 79 0.10 -8.47 11.11
CA LYS A 79 1.48 -8.98 11.30
C LYS A 79 2.39 -8.70 10.10
N LEU A 80 1.87 -8.79 8.88
CA LEU A 80 2.62 -8.53 7.65
C LEU A 80 2.95 -7.04 7.47
N CYS A 81 1.99 -6.15 7.77
CA CYS A 81 2.14 -4.70 7.60
C CYS A 81 2.77 -4.01 8.84
N THR A 82 2.75 -4.67 10.00
CA THR A 82 3.31 -4.17 11.27
C THR A 82 4.80 -4.50 11.45
N PRO A 83 5.60 -4.43 10.37
CA PRO A 83 6.93 -3.88 10.54
C PRO A 83 7.22 -2.84 9.46
N VAL A 84 6.36 -1.83 9.30
CA VAL A 84 6.94 -0.49 9.27
C VAL A 84 7.56 -0.32 10.65
N ARG A 85 8.83 -0.74 10.81
CA ARG A 85 9.67 -0.16 11.84
C ARG A 85 9.59 1.34 11.57
N VAL A 86 8.69 2.03 12.27
CA VAL A 86 8.95 3.41 12.65
C VAL A 86 10.32 3.28 13.28
N ARG A 87 11.38 3.60 12.52
CA ARG A 87 12.74 3.61 13.02
C ARG A 87 12.73 4.74 14.01
N ARG A 88 12.22 4.46 15.21
CA ARG A 88 12.17 5.39 16.32
C ARG A 88 13.59 5.88 16.45
N LEU A 89 13.75 7.20 16.42
CA LEU A 89 15.04 7.79 16.70
C LEU A 89 15.50 7.21 18.04
N SER A 90 16.77 6.84 18.13
CA SER A 90 17.34 6.45 19.42
C SER A 90 17.21 7.63 20.39
N GLN A 91 17.39 7.38 21.68
CA GLN A 91 17.37 8.48 22.65
C GLN A 91 18.41 9.56 22.29
N ALA A 92 19.60 9.16 21.83
CA ALA A 92 20.62 10.06 21.31
C ALA A 92 20.15 10.84 20.06
N ALA A 93 19.49 10.13 19.13
CA ALA A 93 18.55 10.66 18.12
C ALA A 93 17.81 11.93 18.53
N LEU A 94 16.93 11.72 19.50
CA LEU A 94 15.97 12.72 19.98
C LEU A 94 16.64 13.85 20.73
N GLU A 95 17.67 13.56 21.52
CA GLU A 95 18.45 14.59 22.23
C GLU A 95 19.11 15.56 21.27
N VAL A 96 19.80 15.05 20.25
CA VAL A 96 20.47 15.89 19.25
C VAL A 96 19.44 16.70 18.46
N LEU A 97 18.36 16.06 18.02
CA LEU A 97 17.29 16.75 17.28
C LEU A 97 16.61 17.85 18.12
N ALA A 98 16.39 17.60 19.41
CA ALA A 98 15.83 18.59 20.33
C ALA A 98 16.77 19.78 20.53
N ILE A 99 18.10 19.54 20.66
CA ILE A 99 19.07 20.64 20.75
C ILE A 99 19.01 21.50 19.48
N ILE A 100 19.02 20.89 18.30
CA ILE A 100 18.94 21.62 17.02
C ILE A 100 17.64 22.44 16.95
N ALA A 101 16.49 21.83 17.22
CA ALA A 101 15.18 22.49 17.11
C ALA A 101 15.06 23.74 18.00
N TYR A 102 15.63 23.73 19.22
CA TYR A 102 15.53 24.84 20.17
C TYR A 102 16.71 25.83 20.12
N ARG A 103 17.84 25.45 19.51
CA ARG A 103 19.08 26.27 19.52
C ARG A 103 19.57 26.65 18.12
N GLN A 104 18.86 26.30 17.05
CA GLN A 104 19.27 26.69 15.70
C GLN A 104 19.34 28.23 15.54
N PRO A 105 20.39 28.77 14.88
CA PRO A 105 21.51 28.04 14.27
C PRO A 105 22.53 27.55 15.32
N VAL A 106 22.91 26.28 15.26
CA VAL A 106 23.86 25.63 16.18
C VAL A 106 24.88 24.79 15.41
N THR A 107 26.12 24.77 15.88
CA THR A 107 27.23 24.01 15.30
C THR A 107 27.37 22.64 15.95
N ARG A 108 27.98 21.69 15.23
CA ARG A 108 28.28 20.35 15.75
C ARG A 108 29.06 20.38 17.08
N SER A 109 30.05 21.26 17.19
CA SER A 109 30.88 21.40 18.41
C SER A 109 30.07 21.88 19.61
N GLU A 110 29.06 22.73 19.39
CA GLU A 110 28.14 23.19 20.45
C GLU A 110 27.20 22.06 20.89
N ILE A 111 26.68 21.26 19.96
CA ILE A 111 25.87 20.07 20.28
C ILE A 111 26.68 19.09 21.12
N ASP A 112 27.92 18.80 20.72
CA ASP A 112 28.82 17.90 21.46
C ASP A 112 29.13 18.44 22.85
N SER A 113 29.28 19.76 23.00
CA SER A 113 29.50 20.42 24.29
C SER A 113 28.29 20.33 25.22
N ILE A 114 27.07 20.46 24.67
CA ILE A 114 25.82 20.34 25.44
C ILE A 114 25.59 18.89 25.88
N ARG A 115 25.88 17.91 25.01
CA ARG A 115 25.70 16.48 25.31
C ARG A 115 26.84 15.87 26.10
N GLY A 116 28.02 16.48 26.09
CA GLY A 116 29.24 15.96 26.72
C GLY A 116 29.84 14.75 25.99
N ILE A 117 29.31 14.36 24.83
CA ILE A 117 29.76 13.22 24.01
C ILE A 117 29.67 13.54 22.52
N LYS A 118 30.45 12.83 21.70
CA LYS A 118 30.45 13.00 20.24
C LYS A 118 29.12 12.58 19.61
N SER A 119 28.56 13.44 18.77
CA SER A 119 27.25 13.28 18.14
C SER A 119 27.30 13.13 16.62
N GLU A 120 28.50 13.04 16.03
CA GLU A 120 28.72 12.98 14.57
C GLU A 120 27.82 11.97 13.84
N ARG A 121 27.91 10.67 14.20
CA ARG A 121 27.09 9.62 13.56
C ARG A 121 25.58 9.82 13.75
N VAL A 122 25.21 10.49 14.83
CA VAL A 122 23.80 10.78 15.16
C VAL A 122 23.30 11.91 14.26
N ILE A 123 24.12 12.94 14.05
CA ILE A 123 23.85 14.04 13.13
C ILE A 123 23.78 13.53 11.68
N ASP A 124 24.75 12.73 11.24
CA ASP A 124 24.75 12.14 9.89
C ASP A 124 23.48 11.32 9.65
N GLY A 125 23.09 10.50 10.64
CA GLY A 125 21.87 9.71 10.57
C GLY A 125 20.56 10.51 10.62
N LEU A 126 20.58 11.74 11.16
CA LEU A 126 19.45 12.68 11.09
C LEU A 126 19.37 13.34 9.71
N LEU A 127 20.51 13.77 9.16
CA LEU A 127 20.62 14.34 7.81
C LEU A 127 20.18 13.36 6.73
N ASP A 128 20.59 12.09 6.82
CA ASP A 128 20.15 11.02 5.92
C ASP A 128 18.62 10.82 5.90
N LYS A 129 17.94 11.25 6.98
CA LYS A 129 16.48 11.19 7.13
C LYS A 129 15.79 12.51 6.75
N GLY A 130 16.53 13.55 6.37
CA GLY A 130 15.99 14.88 6.08
C GLY A 130 15.41 15.59 7.31
N LEU A 131 15.95 15.31 8.50
CA LEU A 131 15.55 15.90 9.79
C LEU A 131 16.58 16.88 10.33
#